data_AF-A0A931V287-F1
#
_entry.id   AF-A0A931V287-F1
#
_cell.length_a   1.000
_cell.length_b   1.000
_cell.length_c   1.000
_cell.angle_alpha   90.00
_cell.angle_beta   90.00
_cell.angle_gamma   90.00
#
_symmetry.space_group_name_H-M   'P 1'
#
loop_
_entity.id
_entity.type
_entity.pdbx_description
1 polymer ?
#
loop_
_entity_poly.entity_id
_entity_poly.type
_entity_poly.pdbx_seq_one_letter_code
_entity_poly.pdbx_strand_id
1 'polypeptide(L)'
;MSLAYRLAYRLSGVVSLLGLASALGGCPKGHCWVRYQEMDSAGNVKSNKCLLDTCPNNASFAEGKGCECKAGFVTLGGACVTEADANASCGTGNRYANGACVAMTCPAGQILNAQTGVCESKAASDQAVAASAGVTLKEGQAVGCPAGYTYVVNGKDGACVPNESTCATGTVFKDGACVAFSCAAGTVFDAATGQCVKLATTGDEKTFSVQAKLKAAMGPDFCAPHAKNPAGFNVQPGESRTIKVTVSVNVPGNQIEQAQVTVRRVTNIGGAELTPATYPGVARVYKQIDDQVLKGIRSLGGKSVEPNATAEATCVIKRAPITVVETHGGGV
;
A
#
# COMPACT_ATOMS: atom_id res chain seq x y z
N MET A 1 41.18 -40.02 -43.86
CA MET A 1 41.01 -39.74 -42.42
C MET A 1 41.94 -38.59 -42.08
N SER A 2 41.58 -37.47 -41.45
CA SER A 2 40.30 -36.86 -41.12
C SER A 2 40.62 -35.43 -40.64
N LEU A 3 39.80 -34.48 -41.10
CA LEU A 3 39.50 -33.15 -40.52
C LEU A 3 40.64 -32.23 -40.05
N ALA A 4 40.95 -31.23 -40.89
CA ALA A 4 41.36 -29.91 -40.45
C ALA A 4 40.10 -29.10 -40.08
N TYR A 5 39.93 -28.76 -38.80
CA TYR A 5 38.90 -27.89 -38.28
C TYR A 5 39.10 -26.46 -38.83
N ARG A 6 38.18 -25.98 -39.68
CA ARG A 6 38.03 -24.55 -39.95
C ARG A 6 36.89 -24.01 -39.07
N LEU A 7 37.25 -23.27 -38.02
CA LEU A 7 36.32 -22.39 -37.31
C LEU A 7 35.94 -21.25 -38.27
N ALA A 8 34.69 -21.25 -38.76
CA ALA A 8 34.11 -20.11 -39.46
C ALA A 8 33.23 -19.34 -38.47
N TYR A 9 33.77 -18.31 -37.83
CA TYR A 9 32.97 -17.29 -37.14
C TYR A 9 32.30 -16.41 -38.21
N ARG A 10 31.01 -16.63 -38.49
CA ARG A 10 30.19 -15.66 -39.21
C ARG A 10 29.66 -14.62 -38.22
N LEU A 11 30.42 -13.55 -38.03
CA LEU A 11 29.91 -12.28 -37.50
C LEU A 11 29.11 -11.59 -38.61
N SER A 12 27.85 -11.98 -38.76
CA SER A 12 26.85 -11.23 -39.53
C SER A 12 25.93 -10.51 -38.55
N GLY A 13 26.52 -9.65 -37.72
CA GLY A 13 25.79 -8.66 -36.95
C GLY A 13 25.53 -7.45 -37.84
N VAL A 14 24.38 -7.42 -38.53
CA VAL A 14 23.88 -6.20 -39.14
C VAL A 14 23.43 -5.29 -38.01
N VAL A 15 24.32 -4.41 -37.57
CA VAL A 15 23.96 -3.26 -36.73
C VAL A 15 23.31 -2.25 -37.67
N SER A 16 22.00 -2.37 -37.87
CA SER A 16 21.22 -1.30 -38.51
C SER A 16 21.08 -0.15 -37.52
N LEU A 17 22.04 0.78 -37.57
CA LEU A 17 21.90 2.14 -37.05
C LEU A 17 20.85 2.87 -37.90
N LEU A 18 19.58 2.68 -37.56
CA LEU A 18 18.50 3.54 -38.04
C LEU A 18 18.63 4.90 -37.33
N GLY A 19 18.93 5.93 -38.12
CA GLY A 19 19.01 7.31 -37.66
C GLY A 19 17.72 7.75 -37.00
N LEU A 20 17.82 8.14 -35.72
CA LEU A 20 16.76 8.84 -35.00
C LEU A 20 16.76 10.30 -35.45
N ALA A 21 15.79 10.64 -36.29
CA ALA A 21 15.37 12.02 -36.48
C ALA A 21 14.83 12.55 -35.14
N SER A 22 15.51 13.54 -34.59
CA SER A 22 15.11 14.31 -33.41
C SER A 22 13.87 15.15 -33.73
N ALA A 23 12.69 14.60 -33.45
CA ALA A 23 11.45 15.37 -33.36
C ALA A 23 11.10 15.55 -31.88
N LEU A 24 10.98 16.81 -31.45
CA LEU A 24 10.69 17.30 -30.10
C LEU A 24 9.26 16.98 -29.59
N GLY A 25 8.73 15.80 -29.91
CA GLY A 25 7.49 15.28 -29.37
C GLY A 25 7.77 14.34 -28.20
N GLY A 26 7.42 14.75 -26.98
CA GLY A 26 7.60 13.93 -25.78
C GLY A 26 7.06 12.50 -25.94
N CYS A 27 7.84 11.54 -25.47
CA CYS A 27 7.68 10.12 -25.81
C CYS A 27 6.44 9.47 -25.15
N PRO A 28 5.72 8.58 -25.87
CA PRO A 28 4.48 7.96 -25.37
C PRO A 28 4.73 6.95 -24.22
N LYS A 29 3.77 6.88 -23.29
CA LYS A 29 3.91 6.25 -21.95
C LYS A 29 3.69 4.73 -21.95
N GLY A 30 4.59 3.98 -21.30
CA GLY A 30 4.46 2.52 -21.14
C GLY A 30 4.79 1.80 -22.45
N HIS A 31 5.98 2.09 -22.97
CA HIS A 31 6.47 1.53 -24.23
C HIS A 31 7.83 0.89 -24.02
N CYS A 32 8.08 -0.15 -24.82
CA CYS A 32 9.42 -0.66 -25.01
C CYS A 32 10.19 0.23 -25.98
N TRP A 33 11.33 0.78 -25.54
CA TRP A 33 12.15 1.67 -26.34
C TRP A 33 13.12 0.92 -27.24
N VAL A 34 13.82 -0.07 -26.67
CA VAL A 34 14.78 -0.87 -27.41
C VAL A 34 14.29 -2.31 -27.39
N ARG A 35 14.05 -2.87 -28.57
CA ARG A 35 13.65 -4.27 -28.73
C ARG A 35 14.82 -5.08 -29.27
N TYR A 36 15.04 -6.23 -28.64
CA TYR A 36 15.87 -7.28 -29.19
C TYR A 36 14.98 -8.32 -29.84
N GLN A 37 15.10 -8.48 -31.15
CA GLN A 37 14.41 -9.51 -31.89
C GLN A 37 15.40 -10.59 -32.31
N GLU A 38 15.16 -11.82 -31.85
CA GLU A 38 15.83 -13.01 -32.37
C GLU A 38 15.01 -13.52 -33.55
N MET A 39 15.62 -13.67 -34.73
CA MET A 39 14.96 -14.22 -35.90
C MET A 39 15.35 -15.69 -36.10
N ASP A 40 14.43 -16.50 -36.64
CA ASP A 40 14.73 -17.83 -37.14
C ASP A 40 15.38 -17.78 -38.54
N SER A 41 15.76 -18.93 -39.07
CA SER A 41 16.36 -19.07 -40.40
C SER A 41 15.41 -18.73 -41.56
N ALA A 42 14.12 -18.60 -41.30
CA ALA A 42 13.11 -18.18 -42.28
C ALA A 42 12.78 -16.67 -42.18
N GLY A 43 13.44 -15.93 -41.29
CA GLY A 43 13.23 -14.50 -41.08
C GLY A 43 12.04 -14.18 -40.16
N ASN A 44 11.46 -15.17 -39.48
CA ASN A 44 10.38 -14.93 -38.52
C ASN A 44 10.96 -14.57 -37.15
N VAL A 45 10.27 -13.69 -36.42
CA VAL A 45 10.66 -13.32 -35.06
C VAL A 45 10.39 -14.51 -34.11
N LYS A 46 11.47 -15.12 -33.62
CA LYS A 46 11.47 -16.21 -32.65
C LYS A 46 11.36 -15.70 -31.21
N SER A 47 11.98 -14.56 -30.91
CA SER A 47 11.80 -13.87 -29.62
C SER A 47 11.82 -12.36 -29.80
N ASN A 48 11.02 -11.63 -29.02
CA ASN A 48 10.94 -10.17 -29.04
C ASN A 48 10.99 -9.65 -27.60
N LYS A 49 12.17 -9.23 -27.16
CA LYS A 49 12.43 -8.83 -25.77
C LYS A 49 12.58 -7.33 -25.66
N CYS A 50 12.00 -6.75 -24.62
CA CYS A 50 12.28 -5.36 -24.29
C CYS A 50 13.60 -5.23 -23.52
N LEU A 51 14.54 -4.46 -24.08
CA LEU A 51 15.82 -4.16 -23.45
C LEU A 51 15.77 -2.90 -22.58
N LEU A 52 14.94 -1.93 -22.96
CA LEU A 52 14.77 -0.68 -22.23
C LEU A 52 13.28 -0.32 -22.15
N ASP A 53 12.77 -0.16 -20.94
CA ASP A 53 11.40 0.25 -20.68
C ASP A 53 11.32 1.36 -19.63
N THR A 54 10.13 1.95 -19.51
CA THR A 54 9.80 2.98 -18.53
C THR A 54 9.11 2.41 -17.30
N CYS A 55 9.30 1.11 -17.02
CA CYS A 55 8.63 0.45 -15.92
C CYS A 55 9.35 0.70 -14.60
N PRO A 56 8.63 0.66 -13.46
CA PRO A 56 9.25 0.84 -12.15
C PRO A 56 10.32 -0.23 -11.89
N ASN A 57 11.12 -0.06 -10.83
CA ASN A 57 12.08 -1.07 -10.42
C ASN A 57 11.40 -2.43 -10.23
N ASN A 58 12.11 -3.47 -10.68
CA ASN A 58 11.63 -4.86 -10.70
C ASN A 58 10.38 -5.12 -11.57
N ALA A 59 10.03 -4.21 -12.47
CA ALA A 59 9.05 -4.45 -13.52
C ALA A 59 9.71 -4.54 -14.90
N SER A 60 8.98 -5.09 -15.87
CA SER A 60 9.31 -5.07 -17.29
C SER A 60 8.08 -4.83 -18.13
N PHE A 61 8.26 -4.23 -19.30
CA PHE A 61 7.16 -4.02 -20.24
C PHE A 61 6.69 -5.34 -20.88
N ALA A 62 5.39 -5.62 -20.77
CA ALA A 62 4.67 -6.71 -21.42
C ALA A 62 3.70 -6.14 -22.47
N GLU A 63 3.79 -6.66 -23.69
CA GLU A 63 3.00 -6.22 -24.82
C GLU A 63 1.49 -6.44 -24.59
N GLY A 64 0.69 -5.41 -24.83
CA GLY A 64 -0.75 -5.43 -24.58
C GLY A 64 -1.17 -5.34 -23.10
N LYS A 65 -0.23 -5.42 -22.15
CA LYS A 65 -0.52 -5.43 -20.70
C LYS A 65 0.13 -4.29 -19.92
N GLY A 66 1.13 -3.62 -20.50
CA GLY A 66 1.86 -2.54 -19.84
C GLY A 66 2.99 -3.07 -18.96
N CYS A 67 3.27 -2.41 -17.84
CA CYS A 67 4.33 -2.87 -16.94
C CYS A 67 3.84 -4.03 -16.06
N GLU A 68 4.61 -5.11 -16.03
CA GLU A 68 4.38 -6.27 -15.17
C GLU A 68 5.58 -6.48 -14.25
N CYS A 69 5.33 -6.95 -13.02
CA CYS A 69 6.42 -7.30 -12.12
C CYS A 69 7.18 -8.52 -12.65
N LYS A 70 8.51 -8.47 -12.53
CA LYS A 70 9.39 -9.60 -12.83
C LYS A 70 9.09 -10.76 -11.88
N ALA A 71 9.46 -11.97 -12.29
CA ALA A 71 9.33 -13.16 -11.46
C ALA A 71 9.95 -12.95 -10.06
N GLY A 72 9.24 -13.37 -9.01
CA GLY A 72 9.64 -13.15 -7.61
C GLY A 72 9.19 -11.80 -7.02
N PHE A 73 8.54 -10.94 -7.81
CA PHE A 73 8.00 -9.66 -7.36
C PHE A 73 6.49 -9.59 -7.56
N VAL A 74 5.83 -8.84 -6.67
CA VAL A 74 4.39 -8.63 -6.65
C VAL A 74 4.07 -7.14 -6.68
N THR A 75 2.89 -6.80 -7.22
CA THR A 75 2.43 -5.41 -7.26
C THR A 75 1.88 -4.99 -5.91
N LEU A 76 2.37 -3.87 -5.38
CA LEU A 76 1.77 -3.17 -4.25
C LEU A 76 1.88 -1.65 -4.46
N GLY A 77 0.71 -0.98 -4.57
CA GLY A 77 0.65 0.46 -4.81
C GLY A 77 1.40 0.91 -6.06
N GLY A 78 1.42 0.10 -7.13
CA GLY A 78 2.12 0.43 -8.38
C GLY A 78 3.63 0.19 -8.40
N ALA A 79 4.24 -0.23 -7.28
CA ALA A 79 5.62 -0.69 -7.26
C ALA A 79 5.69 -2.23 -7.35
N CYS A 80 6.85 -2.75 -7.75
CA CYS A 80 7.14 -4.18 -7.72
C CYS A 80 8.11 -4.50 -6.59
N VAL A 81 7.56 -5.14 -5.56
CA VAL A 81 8.25 -5.46 -4.31
C VAL A 81 8.28 -6.98 -4.10
N THR A 82 9.15 -7.47 -3.21
CA THR A 82 9.08 -8.89 -2.83
C THR A 82 7.80 -9.16 -2.05
N GLU A 83 7.34 -10.40 -2.00
CA GLU A 83 6.16 -10.75 -1.19
C GLU A 83 6.40 -10.50 0.31
N ALA A 84 7.63 -10.68 0.78
CA ALA A 84 8.03 -10.34 2.15
C ALA A 84 7.90 -8.83 2.41
N ASP A 85 8.37 -7.99 1.49
CA ASP A 85 8.22 -6.54 1.57
C ASP A 85 6.74 -6.12 1.48
N ALA A 86 5.96 -6.76 0.60
CA ALA A 86 4.53 -6.49 0.49
C ALA A 86 3.80 -6.77 1.80
N ASN A 87 4.07 -7.91 2.43
CA ASN A 87 3.54 -8.26 3.74
C ASN A 87 3.96 -7.25 4.82
N ALA A 88 5.23 -6.85 4.85
CA ALA A 88 5.71 -5.85 5.78
C ALA A 88 5.01 -4.48 5.59
N SER A 89 4.76 -4.09 4.34
CA SER A 89 4.07 -2.85 3.99
C SER A 89 2.58 -2.85 4.31
N CYS A 90 1.94 -4.01 4.45
CA CYS A 90 0.53 -4.09 4.87
C CYS A 90 0.29 -3.71 6.33
N GLY A 91 1.35 -3.67 7.13
CA GLY A 91 1.30 -3.28 8.52
C GLY A 91 0.64 -4.31 9.42
N THR A 92 0.63 -3.97 10.70
CA THR A 92 0.18 -4.86 11.77
C THR A 92 -1.27 -5.32 11.59
N GLY A 93 -1.48 -6.63 11.66
CA GLY A 93 -2.81 -7.24 11.55
C GLY A 93 -3.34 -7.41 10.13
N ASN A 94 -2.52 -7.12 9.13
CA ASN A 94 -2.85 -7.38 7.72
C ASN A 94 -1.74 -8.22 7.08
N ARG A 95 -2.07 -8.83 5.96
CA ARG A 95 -1.12 -9.54 5.10
C ARG A 95 -1.37 -9.19 3.65
N TYR A 96 -0.35 -9.38 2.82
CA TYR A 96 -0.52 -9.27 1.38
C TYR A 96 -1.32 -10.46 0.85
N ALA A 97 -2.31 -10.19 0.00
CA ALA A 97 -3.02 -11.17 -0.80
C ALA A 97 -3.60 -10.52 -2.05
N ASN A 98 -3.38 -11.14 -3.22
CA ASN A 98 -4.00 -10.75 -4.49
C ASN A 98 -3.86 -9.25 -4.84
N GLY A 99 -2.67 -8.67 -4.67
CA GLY A 99 -2.43 -7.25 -5.05
C GLY A 99 -2.81 -6.22 -3.99
N ALA A 100 -3.37 -6.63 -2.85
CA ALA A 100 -3.81 -5.73 -1.78
C ALA A 100 -3.43 -6.25 -0.39
N CYS A 101 -3.59 -5.39 0.61
CA CYS A 101 -3.53 -5.82 2.00
C CYS A 101 -4.90 -6.26 2.47
N VAL A 102 -4.98 -7.47 2.98
CA VAL A 102 -6.21 -8.03 3.56
C VAL A 102 -6.01 -8.21 5.06
N ALA A 103 -7.09 -8.04 5.82
CA ALA A 103 -7.07 -8.30 7.25
C ALA A 103 -6.68 -9.76 7.51
N MET A 104 -5.83 -9.99 8.52
CA MET A 104 -5.54 -11.33 8.99
C MET A 104 -6.78 -11.93 9.65
N THR A 105 -7.09 -13.18 9.33
CA THR A 105 -8.16 -13.93 10.00
C THR A 105 -7.57 -14.70 11.16
N CYS A 106 -8.16 -14.56 12.34
CA CYS A 106 -7.80 -15.38 13.49
C CYS A 106 -8.58 -16.70 13.50
N PRO A 107 -8.01 -17.78 14.05
CA PRO A 107 -8.72 -19.02 14.31
C PRO A 107 -10.01 -18.80 15.11
N ALA A 108 -10.92 -19.78 15.05
CA ALA A 108 -12.14 -19.76 15.84
C ALA A 108 -11.83 -19.58 17.34
N GLY A 109 -12.61 -18.73 18.02
CA GLY A 109 -12.41 -18.39 19.42
C GLY A 109 -11.30 -17.36 19.69
N GLN A 110 -10.58 -16.90 18.66
CA GLN A 110 -9.56 -15.86 18.78
C GLN A 110 -9.99 -14.55 18.09
N ILE A 111 -9.41 -13.45 18.53
CA ILE A 111 -9.57 -12.12 17.96
C ILE A 111 -8.20 -11.51 17.68
N LEU A 112 -8.12 -10.70 16.63
CA LEU A 112 -6.90 -10.02 16.25
C LEU A 112 -6.68 -8.80 17.13
N ASN A 113 -5.56 -8.75 17.83
CA ASN A 113 -5.12 -7.54 18.51
C ASN A 113 -4.59 -6.54 17.47
N ALA A 114 -5.32 -5.46 17.21
CA ALA A 114 -4.94 -4.46 16.20
C ALA A 114 -3.67 -3.66 16.57
N GLN A 115 -3.22 -3.75 17.83
CA GLN A 115 -1.97 -3.16 18.26
C GLN A 115 -0.74 -4.02 17.93
N THR A 116 -0.84 -5.35 18.12
CA THR A 116 0.30 -6.27 17.98
C THR A 116 0.25 -7.10 16.71
N GLY A 117 -0.94 -7.27 16.11
CA GLY A 117 -1.18 -8.13 14.95
C GLY A 117 -1.20 -9.62 15.29
N VAL A 118 -1.28 -9.94 16.59
CA VAL A 118 -1.30 -11.32 17.09
C VAL A 118 -2.74 -11.71 17.42
N CYS A 119 -3.11 -12.94 17.14
CA CYS A 119 -4.39 -13.50 17.54
C CYS A 119 -4.35 -13.89 19.02
N GLU A 120 -5.32 -13.41 19.78
CA GLU A 120 -5.48 -13.65 21.22
C GLU A 120 -6.86 -14.23 21.53
N SER A 121 -7.03 -14.81 22.72
CA SER A 121 -8.32 -15.41 23.12
C SER A 121 -9.41 -14.34 23.17
N LYS A 122 -10.47 -14.50 22.37
CA LYS A 122 -11.59 -13.54 22.35
C LYS A 122 -12.24 -13.42 23.73
N ALA A 123 -12.45 -14.54 24.41
CA ALA A 123 -13.07 -14.53 25.74
C ALA A 123 -12.24 -13.75 26.76
N ALA A 124 -10.91 -13.90 26.74
CA ALA A 124 -10.02 -13.17 27.64
C ALA A 124 -9.99 -11.66 27.30
N SER A 125 -9.96 -11.32 26.02
CA SER A 125 -10.02 -9.92 25.56
C SER A 125 -11.35 -9.26 25.92
N ASP A 126 -12.47 -9.94 25.70
CA ASP A 126 -13.81 -9.46 26.06
C ASP A 126 -13.90 -9.19 27.57
N GLN A 127 -13.39 -10.10 28.41
CA GLN A 127 -13.34 -9.92 29.86
C GLN A 127 -12.50 -8.70 30.26
N ALA A 128 -11.32 -8.53 29.66
CA ALA A 128 -10.45 -7.39 29.94
C ALA A 128 -11.09 -6.05 29.54
N VAL A 129 -11.70 -6.01 28.35
CA VAL A 129 -12.38 -4.82 27.82
C VAL A 129 -13.61 -4.48 28.65
N ALA A 130 -14.46 -5.46 28.97
CA ALA A 130 -15.64 -5.24 29.80
C ALA A 130 -15.25 -4.73 31.20
N ALA A 131 -14.24 -5.33 31.83
CA ALA A 131 -13.74 -4.88 33.12
C ALA A 131 -13.23 -3.43 33.07
N SER A 132 -12.52 -3.05 31.99
CA SER A 132 -12.07 -1.67 31.79
C SER A 132 -13.22 -0.66 31.62
N ALA A 133 -14.37 -1.13 31.12
CA ALA A 133 -15.59 -0.35 30.95
C ALA A 133 -16.52 -0.40 32.18
N GLY A 134 -16.11 -1.06 33.28
CA GLY A 134 -16.94 -1.24 34.48
C GLY A 134 -18.12 -2.20 34.29
N VAL A 135 -18.06 -3.06 33.25
CA VAL A 135 -19.08 -4.06 32.94
C VAL A 135 -18.59 -5.44 33.35
N THR A 136 -19.45 -6.21 34.02
CA THR A 136 -19.17 -7.62 34.33
C THR A 136 -19.90 -8.51 33.32
N LEU A 137 -19.14 -9.28 32.55
CA LEU A 137 -19.70 -10.31 31.67
C LEU A 137 -20.07 -11.55 32.48
N LYS A 138 -21.27 -12.07 32.28
CA LYS A 138 -21.68 -13.39 32.76
C LYS A 138 -21.23 -14.48 31.78
N GLU A 139 -21.34 -15.73 32.21
CA GLU A 139 -21.18 -16.87 31.31
C GLU A 139 -22.14 -16.76 30.12
N GLY A 140 -21.63 -17.02 28.91
CA GLY A 140 -22.40 -16.85 27.68
C GLY A 140 -22.58 -15.39 27.24
N GLN A 141 -21.85 -14.43 27.80
CA GLN A 141 -21.84 -13.04 27.33
C GLN A 141 -20.49 -12.65 26.73
N ALA A 142 -20.53 -11.76 25.74
CA ALA A 142 -19.37 -11.21 25.06
C ALA A 142 -19.50 -9.70 24.86
N VAL A 143 -18.37 -9.06 24.56
CA VAL A 143 -18.37 -7.68 24.05
C VAL A 143 -18.76 -7.69 22.57
N GLY A 144 -19.68 -6.79 22.22
CA GLY A 144 -20.16 -6.56 20.86
C GLY A 144 -20.18 -5.08 20.49
N CYS A 145 -20.63 -4.81 19.27
CA CYS A 145 -20.79 -3.47 18.73
C CYS A 145 -22.19 -3.28 18.14
N PRO A 146 -22.69 -2.03 18.12
CA PRO A 146 -23.92 -1.71 17.41
C PRO A 146 -23.78 -1.95 15.89
N ALA A 147 -24.91 -2.07 15.20
CA ALA A 147 -24.93 -2.22 13.75
C ALA A 147 -24.17 -1.07 13.05
N GLY A 148 -23.38 -1.41 12.03
CA GLY A 148 -22.51 -0.46 11.32
C GLY A 148 -21.13 -0.28 11.95
N TYR A 149 -20.83 -0.97 13.05
CA TYR A 149 -19.54 -0.91 13.73
C TYR A 149 -18.90 -2.29 13.87
N THR A 150 -17.57 -2.31 13.80
CA THR A 150 -16.74 -3.48 14.00
C THR A 150 -16.03 -3.37 15.34
N TYR A 151 -16.02 -4.48 16.08
CA TYR A 151 -15.27 -4.60 17.33
C TYR A 151 -13.78 -4.79 17.05
N VAL A 152 -12.96 -3.89 17.58
CA VAL A 152 -11.49 -3.97 17.52
C VAL A 152 -10.91 -3.98 18.92
N VAL A 153 -9.86 -4.78 19.11
CA VAL A 153 -9.17 -4.94 20.40
C VAL A 153 -7.73 -4.45 20.28
N ASN A 154 -7.28 -3.69 21.27
CA ASN A 154 -5.92 -3.20 21.43
C ASN A 154 -5.43 -3.55 22.84
N GLY A 155 -5.12 -4.83 23.06
CA GLY A 155 -4.75 -5.34 24.38
C GLY A 155 -5.93 -5.31 25.35
N LYS A 156 -5.83 -4.49 26.40
CA LYS A 156 -6.90 -4.35 27.41
C LYS A 156 -7.99 -3.35 27.01
N ASP A 157 -7.79 -2.63 25.90
CA ASP A 157 -8.76 -1.68 25.37
C ASP A 157 -9.55 -2.28 24.20
N GLY A 158 -10.82 -1.88 24.09
CA GLY A 158 -11.71 -2.31 23.01
C GLY A 158 -12.55 -1.14 22.51
N ALA A 159 -12.80 -1.13 21.21
CA ALA A 159 -13.55 -0.06 20.57
C ALA A 159 -14.46 -0.60 19.47
N CYS A 160 -15.60 0.07 19.31
CA CYS A 160 -16.47 -0.08 18.16
C CYS A 160 -16.12 1.01 17.15
N VAL A 161 -15.52 0.62 16.03
CA VAL A 161 -15.11 1.56 14.97
C VAL A 161 -16.01 1.37 13.74
N PRO A 162 -16.31 2.42 12.97
CA PRO A 162 -17.17 2.28 11.79
C PRO A 162 -16.62 1.24 10.82
N ASN A 163 -17.49 0.44 10.21
CA ASN A 163 -17.07 -0.65 9.32
C ASN A 163 -16.18 -0.15 8.17
N GLU A 164 -16.49 1.01 7.62
CA GLU A 164 -15.72 1.64 6.55
C GLU A 164 -14.29 2.02 6.96
N SER A 165 -14.05 2.22 8.26
CA SER A 165 -12.73 2.53 8.82
C SER A 165 -11.89 1.28 9.10
N THR A 166 -12.42 0.09 8.81
CA THR A 166 -11.72 -1.18 9.05
C THR A 166 -10.92 -1.68 7.87
N CYS A 167 -11.13 -1.12 6.67
CA CYS A 167 -10.47 -1.56 5.45
C CYS A 167 -8.97 -1.29 5.49
N ALA A 168 -8.20 -2.31 5.10
CA ALA A 168 -6.75 -2.23 5.07
C ALA A 168 -6.26 -1.48 3.81
N THR A 169 -4.97 -1.17 3.77
CA THR A 169 -4.33 -0.53 2.62
C THR A 169 -4.59 -1.30 1.32
N GLY A 170 -4.96 -0.61 0.25
CA GLY A 170 -5.31 -1.27 -1.02
C GLY A 170 -6.72 -1.89 -1.05
N THR A 171 -7.59 -1.56 -0.09
CA THR A 171 -9.00 -1.97 -0.09
C THR A 171 -9.94 -0.77 0.08
N VAL A 172 -11.15 -0.88 -0.45
CA VAL A 172 -12.23 0.12 -0.29
C VAL A 172 -13.42 -0.56 0.34
N PHE A 173 -14.10 0.12 1.26
CA PHE A 173 -15.37 -0.37 1.80
C PHE A 173 -16.48 -0.18 0.77
N LYS A 174 -17.05 -1.29 0.30
CA LYS A 174 -18.14 -1.32 -0.68
C LYS A 174 -19.10 -2.46 -0.34
N ASP A 175 -20.39 -2.17 -0.38
CA ASP A 175 -21.46 -3.16 -0.19
C ASP A 175 -21.31 -4.00 1.10
N GLY A 176 -20.83 -3.37 2.18
CA GLY A 176 -20.65 -4.01 3.48
C GLY A 176 -19.33 -4.75 3.68
N ALA A 177 -18.43 -4.77 2.69
CA ALA A 177 -17.16 -5.47 2.76
C ALA A 177 -15.97 -4.62 2.27
N CYS A 178 -14.77 -4.97 2.72
CA CYS A 178 -13.54 -4.40 2.17
C CYS A 178 -13.16 -5.16 0.91
N VAL A 179 -13.29 -4.50 -0.25
CA VAL A 179 -12.90 -5.06 -1.54
C VAL A 179 -11.50 -4.58 -1.92
N ALA A 180 -10.64 -5.53 -2.29
CA ALA A 180 -9.32 -5.23 -2.82
C ALA A 180 -9.42 -4.50 -4.15
N PHE A 181 -8.58 -3.47 -4.33
CA PHE A 181 -8.30 -2.91 -5.64
C PHE A 181 -6.82 -3.14 -5.93
N SER A 182 -6.52 -3.66 -7.12
CA SER A 182 -5.15 -3.89 -7.57
C SER A 182 -4.87 -3.08 -8.81
N CYS A 183 -3.89 -2.18 -8.73
CA CYS A 183 -3.39 -1.46 -9.88
C CYS A 183 -2.17 -2.18 -10.47
N ALA A 184 -2.05 -2.16 -11.80
CA ALA A 184 -0.88 -2.70 -12.50
C ALA A 184 0.40 -1.96 -12.09
N ALA A 185 1.56 -2.56 -12.33
CA ALA A 185 2.83 -1.91 -12.04
C ALA A 185 2.93 -0.57 -12.78
N GLY A 186 3.48 0.45 -12.13
CA GLY A 186 3.58 1.81 -12.65
C GLY A 186 2.26 2.60 -12.59
N THR A 187 1.21 2.07 -11.95
CA THR A 187 -0.07 2.77 -11.74
C THR A 187 -0.49 2.75 -10.28
N VAL A 188 -1.16 3.82 -9.82
CA VAL A 188 -1.68 3.94 -8.45
C VAL A 188 -3.18 4.20 -8.48
N PHE A 189 -3.87 3.76 -7.44
CA PHE A 189 -5.29 4.03 -7.30
C PHE A 189 -5.50 5.48 -6.91
N ASP A 190 -6.34 6.17 -7.66
CA ASP A 190 -6.85 7.49 -7.31
C ASP A 190 -8.28 7.36 -6.80
N ALA A 191 -8.45 7.52 -5.50
CA ALA A 191 -9.74 7.42 -4.84
C ALA A 191 -10.75 8.48 -5.33
N ALA A 192 -10.29 9.62 -5.86
CA ALA A 192 -11.18 10.67 -6.36
C ALA A 192 -11.88 10.25 -7.67
N THR A 193 -11.19 9.49 -8.52
CA THR A 193 -11.71 9.00 -9.80
C THR A 193 -12.16 7.54 -9.74
N GLY A 194 -11.76 6.81 -8.71
CA GLY A 194 -11.99 5.36 -8.58
C GLY A 194 -11.20 4.53 -9.60
N GLN A 195 -10.13 5.09 -10.17
CA GLN A 195 -9.38 4.48 -11.27
C GLN A 195 -7.88 4.37 -10.97
N CYS A 196 -7.20 3.44 -11.64
CA CYS A 196 -5.73 3.36 -11.61
C CYS A 196 -5.14 4.38 -12.59
N VAL A 197 -4.35 5.32 -12.07
CA VAL A 197 -3.67 6.36 -12.84
C VAL A 197 -2.19 6.05 -12.99
N LYS A 198 -1.60 6.36 -14.16
CA LYS A 198 -0.17 6.12 -14.43
C LYS A 198 0.69 7.09 -13.62
N LEU A 199 1.75 6.56 -12.99
CA LEU A 199 2.76 7.35 -12.29
C LEU A 199 3.80 7.96 -13.23
N ALA A 200 4.06 7.30 -14.36
CA ALA A 200 5.05 7.76 -15.32
C ALA A 200 4.59 9.02 -16.06
N THR A 201 5.48 10.00 -16.17
CA THR A 201 5.26 11.24 -16.92
C THR A 201 5.87 11.14 -18.33
N THR A 202 5.46 12.02 -19.25
CA THR A 202 5.98 12.06 -20.62
C THR A 202 7.44 12.51 -20.64
N GLY A 203 8.28 11.95 -21.51
CA GLY A 203 9.61 12.50 -21.78
C GLY A 203 10.68 11.42 -21.96
N ASP A 204 11.20 10.86 -20.87
CA ASP A 204 12.41 10.02 -20.84
C ASP A 204 12.41 9.01 -19.67
N GLU A 205 13.47 8.17 -19.61
CA GLU A 205 13.93 7.29 -18.51
C GLU A 205 13.07 7.27 -17.25
N LYS A 206 12.50 6.12 -16.86
CA LYS A 206 11.99 5.80 -15.50
C LYS A 206 11.66 7.00 -14.59
N THR A 207 10.87 7.96 -15.09
CA THR A 207 10.57 9.20 -14.38
C THR A 207 9.12 9.16 -13.91
N PHE A 208 8.92 9.33 -12.60
CA PHE A 208 7.63 9.15 -11.95
C PHE A 208 7.22 10.39 -11.16
N SER A 209 5.91 10.63 -11.07
CA SER A 209 5.37 11.64 -10.16
C SER A 209 5.34 11.10 -8.73
N VAL A 210 6.25 11.61 -7.89
CA VAL A 210 6.25 11.32 -6.45
C VAL A 210 5.06 12.00 -5.79
N GLN A 211 4.61 13.15 -6.32
CA GLN A 211 3.38 13.80 -5.87
C GLN A 211 2.14 12.90 -6.04
N ALA A 212 1.97 12.27 -7.19
CA ALA A 212 0.86 11.35 -7.44
C ALA A 212 0.95 10.10 -6.54
N LYS A 213 2.15 9.53 -6.39
CA LYS A 213 2.40 8.38 -5.51
C LYS A 213 2.11 8.70 -4.05
N LEU A 214 2.59 9.84 -3.55
CA LEU A 214 2.38 10.27 -2.17
C LEU A 214 0.90 10.52 -1.89
N LYS A 215 0.19 11.21 -2.80
CA LYS A 215 -1.26 11.43 -2.69
C LYS A 215 -2.04 10.12 -2.63
N ALA A 216 -1.68 9.14 -3.47
CA ALA A 216 -2.32 7.83 -3.45
C ALA A 216 -2.04 7.06 -2.13
N ALA A 217 -0.81 7.14 -1.62
CA ALA A 217 -0.44 6.50 -0.35
C ALA A 217 -1.08 7.16 0.88
N MET A 218 -1.44 8.45 0.77
CA MET A 218 -2.20 9.20 1.78
C MET A 218 -3.71 9.19 1.49
N GLY A 219 -4.19 8.22 0.71
CA GLY A 219 -5.59 8.04 0.37
C GLY A 219 -6.47 7.65 1.56
N PRO A 220 -7.75 7.30 1.30
CA PRO A 220 -8.73 6.97 2.35
C PRO A 220 -8.29 5.85 3.30
N ASP A 221 -7.50 4.91 2.78
CA ASP A 221 -6.98 3.74 3.49
C ASP A 221 -5.81 4.05 4.42
N PHE A 222 -5.14 5.20 4.25
CA PHE A 222 -4.10 5.67 5.16
C PHE A 222 -4.60 5.77 6.61
N CYS A 223 -5.85 6.20 6.79
CA CYS A 223 -6.42 6.48 8.10
C CYS A 223 -6.86 5.23 8.87
N ALA A 224 -7.04 4.08 8.21
CA ALA A 224 -7.65 2.91 8.82
C ALA A 224 -6.87 2.33 10.02
N PRO A 225 -5.52 2.18 9.99
CA PRO A 225 -4.76 1.71 11.15
C PRO A 225 -4.87 2.64 12.37
N HIS A 226 -5.16 3.93 12.14
CA HIS A 226 -5.33 4.94 13.18
C HIS A 226 -6.75 4.97 13.72
N ALA A 227 -7.75 4.82 12.85
CA ALA A 227 -9.14 4.71 13.24
C ALA A 227 -9.42 3.48 14.12
N LYS A 228 -8.69 2.38 13.90
CA LYS A 228 -8.73 1.17 14.74
C LYS A 228 -8.11 1.34 16.14
N ASN A 229 -7.49 2.49 16.44
CA ASN A 229 -6.87 2.77 17.74
C ASN A 229 -7.34 4.12 18.32
N PRO A 230 -8.65 4.28 18.62
CA PRO A 230 -9.19 5.54 19.11
C PRO A 230 -8.61 5.99 20.45
N ALA A 231 -8.28 5.06 21.35
CA ALA A 231 -7.63 5.38 22.62
C ALA A 231 -6.26 6.04 22.44
N GLY A 232 -5.50 5.66 21.40
CA GLY A 232 -4.23 6.34 21.06
C GLY A 232 -4.38 7.83 20.75
N PHE A 233 -5.60 8.28 20.44
CA PHE A 233 -5.93 9.69 20.19
C PHE A 233 -6.85 10.29 21.27
N ASN A 234 -6.94 9.63 22.43
CA ASN A 234 -7.78 10.02 23.57
C ASN A 234 -9.26 10.20 23.17
N VAL A 235 -9.78 9.38 22.27
CA VAL A 235 -11.20 9.38 21.89
C VAL A 235 -11.97 8.44 22.82
N GLN A 236 -12.88 9.00 23.61
CA GLN A 236 -13.69 8.23 24.56
C GLN A 236 -14.89 7.56 23.87
N PRO A 237 -15.53 6.57 24.51
CA PRO A 237 -16.77 5.98 24.00
C PRO A 237 -17.85 7.05 23.76
N GLY A 238 -18.46 7.03 22.58
CA GLY A 238 -19.43 8.03 22.12
C GLY A 238 -18.81 9.26 21.46
N GLU A 239 -17.48 9.40 21.47
CA GLU A 239 -16.79 10.55 20.90
C GLU A 239 -16.27 10.32 19.48
N SER A 240 -15.92 11.43 18.84
CA SER A 240 -15.15 11.43 17.61
C SER A 240 -14.09 12.52 17.64
N ARG A 241 -12.99 12.28 16.92
CA ARG A 241 -11.92 13.24 16.73
C ARG A 241 -11.46 13.19 15.28
N THR A 242 -11.30 14.36 14.69
CA THR A 242 -10.70 14.49 13.36
C THR A 242 -9.29 15.01 13.50
N ILE A 243 -8.36 14.30 12.86
CA ILE A 243 -6.96 14.69 12.75
C ILE A 243 -6.62 14.95 11.28
N LYS A 244 -5.68 15.86 11.07
CA LYS A 244 -5.09 16.14 9.77
C LYS A 244 -3.63 15.72 9.81
N VAL A 245 -3.21 14.91 8.86
CA VAL A 245 -1.84 14.44 8.71
C VAL A 245 -1.25 15.08 7.47
N THR A 246 -0.17 15.83 7.64
CA THR A 246 0.57 16.46 6.53
C THR A 246 1.93 15.80 6.41
N VAL A 247 2.25 15.35 5.21
CA VAL A 247 3.55 14.74 4.88
C VAL A 247 4.17 15.48 3.71
N SER A 248 5.42 15.88 3.88
CA SER A 248 6.25 16.35 2.77
C SER A 248 7.43 15.43 2.57
N VAL A 249 7.72 15.12 1.32
CA VAL A 249 8.83 14.30 0.88
C VAL A 249 9.72 15.15 -0.02
N ASN A 250 11.02 15.14 0.25
CA ASN A 250 12.04 15.70 -0.63
C ASN A 250 12.74 14.56 -1.38
N VAL A 251 13.10 14.80 -2.64
CA VAL A 251 13.79 13.83 -3.51
C VAL A 251 15.12 14.42 -3.95
N PRO A 252 16.21 14.22 -3.17
CA PRO A 252 17.53 14.73 -3.50
C PRO A 252 18.01 14.30 -4.89
N GLY A 253 18.49 15.25 -5.69
CA GLY A 253 18.96 14.98 -7.06
C GLY A 253 17.90 14.36 -7.97
N ASN A 254 16.61 14.47 -7.61
CA ASN A 254 15.49 13.79 -8.24
C ASN A 254 15.63 12.25 -8.26
N GLN A 255 16.46 11.63 -7.40
CA GLN A 255 16.56 10.18 -7.31
C GLN A 255 15.56 9.62 -6.29
N ILE A 256 14.57 8.87 -6.76
CA ILE A 256 13.45 8.40 -5.93
C ILE A 256 13.93 7.49 -4.79
N GLU A 257 14.97 6.69 -5.02
CA GLU A 257 15.59 5.85 -4.01
C GLU A 257 16.17 6.65 -2.83
N GLN A 258 16.51 7.93 -3.07
CA GLN A 258 17.03 8.85 -2.05
C GLN A 258 15.94 9.69 -1.38
N ALA A 259 14.67 9.51 -1.73
CA ALA A 259 13.56 10.29 -1.18
C ALA A 259 13.55 10.25 0.35
N GLN A 260 13.22 11.36 1.01
CA GLN A 260 13.23 11.49 2.46
C GLN A 260 12.03 12.30 2.94
N VAL A 261 11.44 11.92 4.07
CA VAL A 261 10.38 12.70 4.72
C VAL A 261 10.99 13.93 5.37
N THR A 262 10.55 15.12 4.96
CA THR A 262 11.00 16.41 5.50
C THR A 262 10.00 17.02 6.46
N VAL A 263 8.72 16.71 6.30
CA VAL A 263 7.66 17.13 7.22
C VAL A 263 6.79 15.93 7.54
N ARG A 264 6.55 15.72 8.83
CA ARG A 264 5.51 14.85 9.36
C ARG A 264 4.80 15.60 10.47
N ARG A 265 3.55 15.97 10.23
CA ARG A 265 2.74 16.73 11.18
C ARG A 265 1.38 16.10 11.33
N VAL A 266 0.94 16.00 12.58
CA VAL A 266 -0.43 15.62 12.91
C VAL A 266 -1.05 16.78 13.67
N THR A 267 -2.15 17.32 13.18
CA THR A 267 -2.88 18.40 13.84
C THR A 267 -4.33 18.02 14.07
N ASN A 268 -5.01 18.73 14.97
CA ASN A 268 -6.47 18.75 14.99
C ASN A 268 -7.02 19.66 13.88
N ILE A 269 -8.36 19.70 13.71
CA ILE A 269 -9.00 20.62 12.74
C ILE A 269 -8.65 22.10 13.03
N GLY A 270 -8.44 22.47 14.29
CA GLY A 270 -8.05 23.83 14.69
C GLY A 270 -6.58 24.18 14.42
N GLY A 271 -5.79 23.27 13.83
CA GLY A 271 -4.38 23.49 13.51
C GLY A 271 -3.42 23.28 14.68
N ALA A 272 -3.90 22.91 15.88
CA ALA A 272 -3.03 22.59 17.00
C ALA A 272 -2.31 21.26 16.76
N GLU A 273 -1.00 21.25 16.96
CA GLU A 273 -0.15 20.08 16.75
C GLU A 273 -0.38 19.02 17.84
N LEU A 274 -0.56 17.78 17.43
CA LEU A 274 -0.71 16.61 18.29
C LEU A 274 0.64 15.90 18.34
N THR A 275 1.18 15.71 19.55
CA THR A 275 2.50 15.08 19.73
C THR A 275 2.36 13.66 20.29
N PRO A 276 3.35 12.78 20.07
CA PRO A 276 3.38 11.45 20.67
C PRO A 276 3.32 11.43 22.20
N ALA A 277 3.78 12.50 22.85
CA ALA A 277 3.78 12.61 24.31
C ALA A 277 2.35 12.70 24.88
N THR A 278 1.47 13.43 24.19
CA THR A 278 0.07 13.60 24.60
C THR A 278 -0.85 12.56 23.94
N TYR A 279 -0.50 12.12 22.74
CA TYR A 279 -1.30 11.22 21.91
C TYR A 279 -0.42 10.09 21.37
N PRO A 280 -0.34 8.95 22.06
CA PRO A 280 0.49 7.81 21.65
C PRO A 280 0.21 7.31 20.22
N GLY A 281 -1.02 7.52 19.73
CA GLY A 281 -1.43 7.22 18.36
C GLY A 281 -0.61 7.97 17.30
N VAL A 282 -0.09 9.17 17.60
CA VAL A 282 0.75 9.96 16.68
C VAL A 282 2.04 9.22 16.33
N ALA A 283 2.65 8.50 17.28
CA ALA A 283 3.83 7.69 17.00
C ALA A 283 3.56 6.62 15.94
N ARG A 284 2.35 6.05 15.92
CA ARG A 284 1.94 5.06 14.91
C ARG A 284 1.74 5.71 13.53
N VAL A 285 1.25 6.96 13.48
CA VAL A 285 1.18 7.74 12.24
C VAL A 285 2.58 7.93 11.65
N TYR A 286 3.53 8.38 12.47
CA TYR A 286 4.91 8.57 12.02
C TYR A 286 5.55 7.27 11.53
N LYS A 287 5.34 6.18 12.28
CA LYS A 287 5.82 4.86 11.87
C LYS A 287 5.22 4.41 10.54
N GLN A 288 3.91 4.61 10.31
CA GLN A 288 3.27 4.27 9.05
C GLN A 288 3.82 5.09 7.87
N ILE A 289 4.08 6.39 8.09
CA ILE A 289 4.70 7.25 7.08
C ILE A 289 6.09 6.71 6.69
N ASP A 290 6.92 6.37 7.67
CA ASP A 290 8.30 5.93 7.42
C ASP A 290 8.34 4.52 6.81
N ASP A 291 7.61 3.56 7.41
CA ASP A 291 7.69 2.14 7.05
C ASP A 291 6.89 1.77 5.79
N GLN A 292 5.80 2.48 5.50
CA GLN A 292 4.89 2.15 4.40
C GLN A 292 4.94 3.20 3.29
N VAL A 293 4.69 4.47 3.61
CA VAL A 293 4.58 5.53 2.60
C VAL A 293 5.93 5.79 1.95
N LEU A 294 6.96 6.10 2.74
CA LEU A 294 8.30 6.42 2.22
C LEU A 294 8.95 5.21 1.55
N LYS A 295 8.88 4.03 2.19
CA LYS A 295 9.38 2.78 1.58
C LYS A 295 8.68 2.48 0.26
N GLY A 296 7.36 2.66 0.20
CA GLY A 296 6.57 2.51 -1.01
C GLY A 296 6.94 3.49 -2.13
N ILE A 297 7.27 4.74 -1.79
CA ILE A 297 7.80 5.73 -2.76
C ILE A 297 9.15 5.26 -3.30
N ARG A 298 10.12 4.98 -2.41
CA ARG A 298 11.48 4.54 -2.79
C ARG A 298 11.47 3.28 -3.67
N SER A 299 10.52 2.38 -3.45
CA SER A 299 10.39 1.13 -4.22
C SER A 299 10.02 1.33 -5.69
N LEU A 300 9.50 2.50 -6.09
CA LEU A 300 9.32 2.81 -7.51
C LEU A 300 10.66 2.90 -8.24
N GLY A 301 11.64 3.50 -7.56
CA GLY A 301 12.94 3.86 -8.11
C GLY A 301 12.92 4.83 -9.27
N GLY A 302 14.07 5.05 -9.89
CA GLY A 302 14.22 5.97 -11.02
C GLY A 302 14.21 7.43 -10.60
N LYS A 303 13.76 8.31 -11.50
CA LYS A 303 13.78 9.75 -11.31
C LYS A 303 12.41 10.30 -10.90
N SER A 304 12.40 11.35 -10.10
CA SER A 304 11.18 12.12 -9.82
C SER A 304 11.06 13.29 -10.79
N VAL A 305 9.84 13.61 -11.24
CA VAL A 305 9.59 14.89 -11.93
C VAL A 305 9.57 16.06 -10.95
N GLU A 306 9.23 15.82 -9.68
CA GLU A 306 9.19 16.85 -8.66
C GLU A 306 10.33 16.65 -7.64
N PRO A 307 11.11 17.70 -7.30
CA PRO A 307 12.11 17.59 -6.23
C PRO A 307 11.46 17.51 -4.84
N ASN A 308 10.19 17.88 -4.72
CA ASN A 308 9.41 17.84 -3.49
C ASN A 308 7.97 17.46 -3.78
N ALA A 309 7.35 16.74 -2.85
CA ALA A 309 5.94 16.40 -2.88
C ALA A 309 5.33 16.64 -1.50
N THR A 310 4.07 17.09 -1.45
CA THR A 310 3.33 17.25 -0.20
C THR A 310 1.92 16.70 -0.37
N ALA A 311 1.45 15.90 0.57
CA ALA A 311 0.06 15.48 0.61
C ALA A 311 -0.49 15.53 2.04
N GLU A 312 -1.82 15.50 2.10
CA GLU A 312 -2.56 15.60 3.35
C GLU A 312 -3.65 14.53 3.40
N ALA A 313 -3.84 13.94 4.57
CA ALA A 313 -4.90 13.00 4.87
C ALA A 313 -5.72 13.52 6.05
N THR A 314 -7.04 13.46 5.94
CA THR A 314 -7.95 13.80 7.03
C THR A 314 -8.55 12.52 7.58
N CYS A 315 -8.21 12.18 8.82
CA CYS A 315 -8.67 10.95 9.46
C CYS A 315 -9.74 11.28 10.50
N VAL A 316 -10.93 10.71 10.34
CA VAL A 316 -12.01 10.78 11.34
C VAL A 316 -11.95 9.52 12.18
N ILE A 317 -11.64 9.70 13.46
CA ILE A 317 -11.50 8.62 14.45
C ILE A 317 -12.76 8.64 15.32
N LYS A 318 -13.61 7.63 15.17
CA LYS A 318 -14.86 7.49 15.93
C LYS A 318 -14.77 6.28 16.84
N ARG A 319 -15.32 6.41 18.04
CA ARG A 319 -15.44 5.30 18.99
C ARG A 319 -16.88 5.21 19.46
N ALA A 320 -17.63 4.24 18.93
CA ALA A 320 -18.94 3.94 19.47
C ALA A 320 -18.83 3.20 20.82
N PRO A 321 -19.87 3.28 21.67
CA PRO A 321 -19.95 2.47 22.88
C PRO A 321 -19.94 0.99 22.54
N ILE A 322 -19.32 0.20 23.41
CA ILE A 322 -19.44 -1.25 23.36
C ILE A 322 -20.82 -1.69 23.85
N THR A 323 -21.28 -2.85 23.39
CA THR A 323 -22.50 -3.49 23.87
C THR A 323 -22.17 -4.84 24.49
N VAL A 324 -23.05 -5.35 25.37
CA VAL A 324 -23.01 -6.74 25.81
C VAL A 324 -23.93 -7.54 24.91
N VAL A 325 -23.42 -8.63 24.34
CA VAL A 325 -24.18 -9.55 23.51
C VAL A 325 -24.15 -10.94 24.10
N GLU A 326 -25.22 -11.69 23.93
CA GLU A 326 -25.24 -13.10 24.31
C GLU A 326 -24.55 -13.93 23.24
N THR A 327 -23.53 -14.69 23.63
CA THR A 327 -22.95 -15.74 22.80
C THR A 327 -23.88 -16.94 22.92
N HIS A 328 -24.91 -17.02 22.07
CA HIS A 328 -25.63 -18.28 21.92
C HIS A 328 -24.62 -19.36 21.55
N GLY A 329 -24.52 -20.41 22.37
CA GLY A 329 -23.66 -21.57 22.17
C GLY A 329 -24.10 -22.35 20.93
N GLY A 330 -23.85 -21.81 19.75
CA GLY A 330 -23.92 -22.53 18.48
C GLY A 330 -22.67 -23.37 18.35
N GLY A 331 -22.70 -24.55 18.96
CA GLY A 331 -21.88 -25.66 18.48
C GLY A 331 -22.20 -25.89 17.01
N VAL A 332 -21.15 -25.91 16.19
CA VAL A 332 -21.18 -26.60 14.89
C VAL A 332 -20.94 -28.08 15.18
#